data_AF-H1YG97-F1
#
_entry.id   AF-H1YG97-F1
#
_cell.length_a   1.000
_cell.length_b   1.000
_cell.length_c   1.000
_cell.angle_alpha   90.00
_cell.angle_beta   90.00
_cell.angle_gamma   90.00
#
_symmetry.space_group_name_H-M   'P 1'
#
loop_
_entity.id
_entity.type
_entity.pdbx_description
1 polymer ?
#
loop_
_entity_poly.entity_id
_entity_poly.type
_entity_poly.pdbx_seq_one_letter_code
_entity_poly.pdbx_strand_id
1 'polypeptide(L)'
;MELNSNTIFFKLKKHVATVDWKLLAFLILFLNVKIGVKIFAIVLIYLLEFDFKFGFKFKKSTLPLFYPIIIGIAVINRVISINNNQLNYNLVFFTGVIFWLLCILALHQIKLAVNRNEPGVIHRTVLVFFALNAAVSIFNLLSIIMEIHTVNPYLYQGQYQKYFIGTGDYIRGLTFDISTTNAVINAFGVIYFLVKKHAPMALLCMAVLLLTGSNAVDLMLMAILLLLFIFKTSKDQKSLIVVCILFWVVFILKVSPQNNEYVLKLYAKAFHHELPAKPVVSIPARPVTGSLDNSQDPEAQKRKIAQLYLDSLYRLTIKNKTSTITTTAAPVEDKHFIPGPDIDSKPFQHVDTSTSESLTLLNFISAHKANLPFSKNKDQQETLPGKLIAIAQTEHFLKTHPQKLLTGDGVGNFSSKTAFRATGLGFAGKYPPRFAYISGDFLTGHLDIYLNFFSRADGLHSLVNSPNSVYDQLLGEYGLIGLGAFLIYYLGYFLRDYKKLTYGIPLLMMMAGAFLLEYWFEQLSVVVLFELLLLVNMKEASSLKTEDNGNQ
;
A
#
# COMPACT_ATOMS: atom_id res chain seq x y z
N MET A 1 25.32 38.28 7.02
CA MET A 1 24.01 37.61 6.77
C MET A 1 23.67 36.72 7.97
N GLU A 2 23.68 37.29 9.18
CA GLU A 2 23.23 36.62 10.41
C GLU A 2 21.72 36.79 10.51
N LEU A 3 20.98 35.92 9.82
CA LEU A 3 19.54 35.81 9.99
C LEU A 3 19.24 35.19 11.36
N ASN A 4 19.29 36.06 12.37
CA ASN A 4 18.59 36.06 13.65
C ASN A 4 18.01 34.69 14.09
N SER A 5 18.92 33.76 14.44
CA SER A 5 18.59 32.41 14.97
C SER A 5 17.57 32.48 16.13
N ASN A 6 17.67 33.52 16.97
CA ASN A 6 16.75 33.77 18.07
C ASN A 6 15.31 34.05 17.61
N THR A 7 15.12 34.72 16.47
CA THR A 7 13.77 34.98 15.93
C THR A 7 13.13 33.71 15.37
N ILE A 8 13.93 32.84 14.74
CA ILE A 8 13.46 31.54 14.24
C ILE A 8 13.06 30.65 15.42
N PHE A 9 13.92 30.57 16.45
CA PHE A 9 13.67 29.78 17.65
C PHE A 9 12.42 30.24 18.41
N PHE A 10 12.22 31.56 18.57
CA PHE A 10 11.04 32.11 19.23
C PHE A 10 9.75 31.82 18.44
N LYS A 11 9.77 31.96 17.11
CA LYS A 11 8.64 31.58 16.25
C LYS A 11 8.31 30.09 16.33
N LEU A 12 9.34 29.24 16.37
CA LEU A 12 9.17 27.78 16.54
C LEU A 12 8.52 27.46 17.89
N LYS A 13 9.00 28.05 18.99
CA LYS A 13 8.47 27.83 20.34
C LYS A 13 6.98 28.23 20.42
N LYS A 14 6.61 29.36 19.81
CA LYS A 14 5.21 29.81 19.75
C LYS A 14 4.33 28.87 18.92
N HIS A 15 4.84 28.31 17.82
CA HIS A 15 4.11 27.34 17.01
C HIS A 15 3.92 26.00 17.74
N VAL A 16 4.96 25.49 18.38
CA VAL A 16 4.96 24.26 19.19
C VAL A 16 4.01 24.36 20.39
N ALA A 17 3.89 25.54 21.01
CA ALA A 17 2.94 25.77 22.11
C ALA A 17 1.45 25.69 21.68
N THR A 18 1.16 25.73 20.37
CA THR A 18 -0.21 25.74 19.83
C THR A 18 -0.62 24.45 19.16
N VAL A 19 0.14 23.38 19.38
CA VAL A 19 -0.12 22.00 18.95
C VAL A 19 -0.90 21.28 20.04
N ASP A 20 -1.90 20.50 19.65
CA ASP A 20 -2.53 19.53 20.56
C ASP A 20 -1.61 18.30 20.69
N TRP A 21 -0.78 18.31 21.72
CA TRP A 21 0.18 17.24 22.02
C TRP A 21 -0.50 15.93 22.40
N LYS A 22 -1.70 15.97 22.99
CA LYS A 22 -2.45 14.75 23.35
C LYS A 22 -2.92 14.04 22.08
N LEU A 23 -3.53 14.79 21.15
CA LEU A 23 -3.93 14.25 19.86
C LEU A 23 -2.71 13.76 19.07
N LEU A 24 -1.61 14.52 19.05
CA LEU A 24 -0.40 14.10 18.34
C LEU A 24 0.15 12.77 18.89
N ALA A 25 0.29 12.66 20.21
CA ALA A 25 0.76 11.43 20.86
C ALA A 25 -0.20 10.27 20.60
N PHE A 26 -1.51 10.50 20.66
CA PHE A 26 -2.52 9.51 20.31
C PHE A 26 -2.35 9.01 18.87
N LEU A 27 -2.20 9.92 17.90
CA LEU A 27 -2.00 9.54 16.49
C LEU A 27 -0.72 8.73 16.31
N ILE A 28 0.42 9.17 16.88
CA ILE A 28 1.70 8.45 16.77
C ILE A 28 1.60 7.02 17.31
N LEU A 29 0.98 6.84 18.48
CA LEU A 29 0.85 5.52 19.10
C LEU A 29 -0.21 4.67 18.39
N PHE A 30 -1.38 5.23 18.10
CA PHE A 30 -2.50 4.47 17.53
C PHE A 30 -2.25 4.06 16.07
N LEU A 31 -1.51 4.85 15.29
CA LEU A 31 -1.19 4.49 13.91
C LEU A 31 -0.07 3.44 13.81
N ASN A 32 0.52 3.00 14.93
CA ASN A 32 1.51 1.93 14.93
C ASN A 32 0.90 0.59 14.46
N VAL A 33 1.67 -0.21 13.72
CA VAL A 33 1.27 -1.54 13.23
C VAL A 33 0.90 -2.52 14.35
N LYS A 34 1.51 -2.39 15.54
CA LYS A 34 1.32 -3.34 16.63
C LYS A 34 0.02 -3.07 17.38
N ILE A 35 -0.90 -4.04 17.37
CA ILE A 35 -2.19 -3.95 18.08
C ILE A 35 -2.06 -3.62 19.57
N GLY A 36 -1.04 -4.16 20.26
CA GLY A 36 -0.78 -3.84 21.66
C GLY A 36 -0.51 -2.35 21.90
N VAL A 37 0.21 -1.69 20.97
CA VAL A 37 0.46 -0.25 21.03
C VAL A 37 -0.83 0.54 20.79
N LYS A 38 -1.68 0.08 19.86
CA LYS A 38 -3.01 0.70 19.63
C LYS A 38 -3.91 0.63 20.86
N ILE A 39 -3.96 -0.53 21.53
CA ILE A 39 -4.73 -0.71 22.78
C ILE A 39 -4.18 0.22 23.86
N PHE A 40 -2.85 0.26 24.04
CA PHE A 40 -2.22 1.17 24.99
C PHE A 40 -2.55 2.65 24.69
N ALA A 41 -2.53 3.05 23.41
CA ALA A 41 -2.91 4.40 22.99
C ALA A 41 -4.34 4.76 23.39
N ILE A 42 -5.29 3.83 23.20
CA ILE A 42 -6.69 3.99 23.60
C ILE A 42 -6.81 4.11 25.12
N VAL A 43 -6.19 3.20 25.89
CA VAL A 43 -6.21 3.28 27.35
C VAL A 43 -5.65 4.62 27.84
N LEU A 44 -4.48 5.02 27.32
CA LEU A 44 -3.82 6.26 27.70
C LEU A 44 -4.70 7.48 27.39
N ILE A 45 -5.28 7.59 26.19
CA ILE A 45 -6.08 8.77 25.85
C ILE A 45 -7.38 8.84 26.66
N TYR A 46 -8.02 7.70 26.99
CA TYR A 46 -9.21 7.70 27.84
C TYR A 46 -8.90 7.97 29.32
N LEU A 47 -7.67 7.70 29.78
CA LEU A 47 -7.21 8.15 31.10
C LEU A 47 -6.96 9.67 31.13
N LEU A 48 -6.44 10.23 30.03
CA LEU A 48 -6.17 11.66 29.90
C LEU A 48 -7.43 12.49 29.60
N GLU A 49 -8.38 11.92 28.87
CA GLU A 49 -9.60 12.55 28.38
C GLU A 49 -10.80 11.62 28.54
N PHE A 50 -11.17 11.36 29.80
CA PHE A 50 -12.29 10.50 30.14
C PHE A 50 -13.63 11.09 29.65
N ASP A 51 -14.22 10.45 28.64
CA ASP A 51 -15.58 10.72 28.18
C ASP A 51 -16.08 9.47 27.43
N PHE A 52 -17.28 8.99 27.76
CA PHE A 52 -17.93 7.84 27.11
C PHE A 52 -19.30 8.22 26.52
N LYS A 53 -19.55 9.52 26.29
CA LYS A 53 -20.79 10.02 25.69
C LYS A 53 -20.71 9.96 24.16
N PHE A 54 -20.79 8.74 23.61
CA PHE A 54 -20.67 8.51 22.17
C PHE A 54 -21.68 9.26 21.30
N GLY A 55 -22.91 9.48 21.81
CA GLY A 55 -23.94 10.28 21.14
C GLY A 55 -24.58 9.61 19.91
N PHE A 56 -24.56 8.28 19.82
CA PHE A 56 -25.23 7.53 18.74
C PHE A 56 -26.74 7.80 18.75
N LYS A 57 -27.26 8.31 17.61
CA LYS A 57 -28.68 8.58 17.40
C LYS A 57 -29.05 8.31 15.94
N PHE A 58 -30.21 7.72 15.67
CA PHE A 58 -30.69 7.49 14.30
C PHE A 58 -30.82 8.79 13.49
N LYS A 59 -31.23 9.89 14.15
CA LYS A 59 -31.29 11.22 13.56
C LYS A 59 -30.17 12.08 14.14
N LYS A 60 -29.35 12.68 13.26
CA LYS A 60 -28.22 13.56 13.62
C LYS A 60 -27.23 12.91 14.61
N SER A 61 -26.80 11.67 14.32
CA SER A 61 -25.72 11.03 15.08
C SER A 61 -24.46 11.88 15.09
N THR A 62 -23.74 11.90 16.21
CA THR A 62 -22.42 12.54 16.36
C THR A 62 -21.30 11.70 15.74
N LEU A 63 -21.52 10.40 15.60
CA LEU A 63 -20.60 9.40 15.05
C LEU A 63 -21.32 8.52 14.01
N PRO A 64 -20.61 7.99 13.00
CA PRO A 64 -21.14 6.98 12.07
C PRO A 64 -21.83 5.82 12.78
N LEU A 65 -23.09 5.54 12.43
CA LEU A 65 -23.84 4.39 12.98
C LEU A 65 -23.35 3.04 12.43
N PHE A 66 -22.50 3.07 11.40
CA PHE A 66 -21.92 1.88 10.79
C PHE A 66 -21.28 0.93 11.83
N TYR A 67 -20.47 1.47 12.74
CA TYR A 67 -19.73 0.67 13.70
C TYR A 67 -20.60 -0.10 14.72
N PRO A 68 -21.61 0.50 15.39
CA PRO A 68 -22.51 -0.30 16.22
C PRO A 68 -23.37 -1.27 15.40
N ILE A 69 -23.74 -0.92 14.16
CA ILE A 69 -24.52 -1.80 13.28
C ILE A 69 -23.70 -3.04 12.89
N ILE A 70 -22.43 -2.89 12.51
CA ILE A 70 -21.58 -4.02 12.10
C ILE A 70 -21.34 -5.00 13.26
N ILE A 71 -21.22 -4.49 14.48
CA ILE A 71 -21.18 -5.31 15.71
C ILE A 71 -22.52 -6.05 15.90
N GLY A 72 -23.65 -5.35 15.72
CA GLY A 72 -24.98 -5.96 15.78
C GLY A 72 -25.15 -7.11 14.80
N ILE A 73 -24.70 -6.95 13.55
CA ILE A 73 -24.72 -8.00 12.52
C ILE A 73 -23.85 -9.19 12.95
N ALA A 74 -22.65 -8.94 13.48
CA ALA A 74 -21.78 -10.00 13.99
C ALA A 74 -22.46 -10.83 15.09
N VAL A 75 -23.12 -10.15 16.05
CA VAL A 75 -23.85 -10.81 17.15
C VAL A 75 -25.03 -11.63 16.62
N ILE A 76 -25.82 -11.07 15.69
CA ILE A 76 -26.94 -11.77 15.05
C ILE A 76 -26.44 -13.03 14.33
N ASN A 77 -25.37 -12.93 13.53
CA ASN A 77 -24.75 -14.09 12.88
C ASN A 77 -24.33 -15.17 13.88
N ARG A 78 -23.78 -14.76 15.03
CA ARG A 78 -23.38 -15.69 16.07
C ARG A 78 -24.58 -16.41 16.68
N VAL A 79 -25.68 -15.70 16.92
CA VAL A 79 -26.94 -16.26 17.46
C VAL A 79 -27.59 -17.21 16.45
N ILE A 80 -27.63 -16.86 15.16
CA ILE A 80 -28.16 -17.74 14.10
C ILE A 80 -27.32 -19.01 14.00
N SER A 81 -26.00 -18.91 14.20
CA SER A 81 -25.05 -20.02 14.10
C SER A 81 -24.81 -20.75 15.43
N ILE A 82 -25.70 -20.62 16.41
CA ILE A 82 -25.48 -21.15 17.78
C ILE A 82 -25.30 -22.66 17.83
N ASN A 83 -25.89 -23.38 16.88
CA ASN A 83 -25.78 -24.84 16.75
C ASN A 83 -24.34 -25.31 16.45
N ASN A 84 -23.49 -24.42 15.92
CA ASN A 84 -22.07 -24.67 15.67
C ASN A 84 -21.21 -24.03 16.77
N ASN A 85 -21.45 -24.40 18.03
CA ASN A 85 -20.73 -23.83 19.18
C ASN A 85 -19.31 -24.42 19.33
N GLN A 86 -18.41 -24.07 18.41
CA GLN A 86 -16.99 -24.38 18.54
C GLN A 86 -16.28 -23.32 19.39
N LEU A 87 -15.57 -23.75 20.44
CA LEU A 87 -14.82 -22.85 21.33
C LEU A 87 -13.81 -21.99 20.56
N ASN A 88 -13.15 -22.57 19.56
CA ASN A 88 -12.15 -21.87 18.74
C ASN A 88 -12.77 -20.70 17.97
N TYR A 89 -13.97 -20.89 17.41
CA TYR A 89 -14.69 -19.83 16.71
C TYR A 89 -15.15 -18.70 17.65
N ASN A 90 -15.52 -19.00 18.91
CA ASN A 90 -15.86 -17.95 19.86
C ASN A 90 -14.71 -16.95 20.04
N LEU A 91 -13.46 -17.42 20.08
CA LEU A 91 -12.30 -16.53 20.19
C LEU A 91 -12.14 -15.63 18.96
N VAL A 92 -12.36 -16.18 17.76
CA VAL A 92 -12.36 -15.42 16.49
C VAL A 92 -13.44 -14.34 16.49
N PHE A 93 -14.67 -14.71 16.86
CA PHE A 93 -15.79 -13.79 17.00
C PHE A 93 -15.50 -12.64 17.99
N PHE A 94 -15.06 -12.96 19.21
CA PHE A 94 -14.74 -11.94 20.21
C PHE A 94 -13.59 -11.03 19.77
N THR A 95 -12.57 -11.59 19.11
CA THR A 95 -11.46 -10.80 18.54
C THR A 95 -11.98 -9.80 17.51
N GLY A 96 -12.87 -10.23 16.63
CA GLY A 96 -13.51 -9.37 15.64
C GLY A 96 -14.36 -8.25 16.26
N VAL A 97 -15.17 -8.57 17.27
CA VAL A 97 -15.96 -7.57 18.01
C VAL A 97 -15.06 -6.54 18.70
N ILE A 98 -13.96 -6.99 19.34
CA ILE A 98 -12.98 -6.10 19.97
C ILE A 98 -12.38 -5.13 18.93
N PHE A 99 -12.08 -5.59 17.71
CA PHE A 99 -11.56 -4.70 16.66
C PHE A 99 -12.55 -3.60 16.28
N TRP A 100 -13.84 -3.92 16.13
CA TRP A 100 -14.85 -2.90 15.88
C TRP A 100 -15.03 -1.94 17.05
N LEU A 101 -14.96 -2.43 18.29
CA LEU A 101 -14.97 -1.58 19.48
C LEU A 101 -13.77 -0.63 19.51
N LEU A 102 -12.57 -1.10 19.16
CA LEU A 102 -11.39 -0.25 19.04
C LEU A 102 -11.57 0.86 17.99
N CYS A 103 -12.23 0.56 16.86
CA CYS A 103 -12.57 1.58 15.86
C CYS A 103 -13.50 2.65 16.44
N ILE A 104 -14.56 2.25 17.15
CA ILE A 104 -15.49 3.18 17.82
C ILE A 104 -14.74 4.07 18.81
N LEU A 105 -13.90 3.48 19.66
CA LEU A 105 -13.17 4.19 20.70
C LEU A 105 -12.18 5.20 20.10
N ALA A 106 -11.48 4.83 19.03
CA ALA A 106 -10.54 5.70 18.34
C ALA A 106 -11.25 6.87 17.65
N LEU A 107 -12.30 6.59 16.88
CA LEU A 107 -13.12 7.59 16.22
C LEU A 107 -13.74 8.57 17.23
N HIS A 108 -14.21 8.07 18.36
CA HIS A 108 -14.76 8.90 19.42
C HIS A 108 -13.72 9.90 19.94
N GLN A 109 -12.48 9.46 20.17
CA GLN A 109 -11.40 10.31 20.70
C GLN A 109 -10.97 11.38 19.69
N ILE A 110 -10.80 11.03 18.41
CA ILE A 110 -10.53 12.05 17.39
C ILE A 110 -11.69 13.05 17.24
N LYS A 111 -12.94 12.59 17.40
CA LYS A 111 -14.11 13.47 17.35
C LYS A 111 -14.14 14.44 18.53
N LEU A 112 -13.82 13.97 19.74
CA LEU A 112 -13.69 14.83 20.91
C LEU A 112 -12.59 15.87 20.72
N ALA A 113 -11.42 15.46 20.24
CA ALA A 113 -10.31 16.38 19.96
C ALA A 113 -10.71 17.46 18.94
N VAL A 114 -11.39 17.09 17.86
CA VAL A 114 -11.90 18.03 16.85
C VAL A 114 -12.96 18.97 17.44
N ASN A 115 -13.84 18.49 18.30
CA ASN A 115 -14.88 19.32 18.90
C ASN A 115 -14.29 20.36 19.88
N ARG A 116 -13.35 19.94 20.74
CA ARG A 116 -12.76 20.77 21.80
C ARG A 116 -11.79 21.83 21.29
N ASN A 117 -11.08 21.56 20.20
CA ASN A 117 -10.05 22.45 19.70
C ASN A 117 -10.50 23.28 18.50
N GLU A 118 -9.97 24.49 18.37
CA GLU A 118 -10.12 25.28 17.14
C GLU A 118 -9.49 24.57 15.93
N PRO A 119 -10.08 24.67 14.72
CA PRO A 119 -9.52 24.02 13.52
C PRO A 119 -8.04 24.34 13.29
N GLY A 120 -7.61 25.57 13.59
CA GLY A 120 -6.21 25.98 13.47
C GLY A 120 -5.23 25.21 14.37
N VAL A 121 -5.64 24.76 15.56
CA VAL A 121 -4.82 23.91 16.43
C VAL A 121 -4.64 22.54 15.80
N ILE A 122 -5.74 21.93 15.33
CA ILE A 122 -5.70 20.62 14.68
C ILE A 122 -4.86 20.67 13.39
N HIS A 123 -4.95 21.75 12.61
CA HIS A 123 -4.11 21.93 11.42
C HIS A 123 -2.62 21.91 11.73
N ARG A 124 -2.20 22.57 12.81
CA ARG A 124 -0.80 22.55 13.27
C ARG A 124 -0.40 21.16 13.75
N THR A 125 -1.27 20.47 14.48
CA THR A 125 -1.04 19.08 14.90
C THR A 125 -0.84 18.15 13.69
N VAL A 126 -1.72 18.24 12.69
CA VAL A 126 -1.61 17.46 11.43
C VAL A 126 -0.33 17.80 10.68
N LEU A 127 0.05 19.08 10.61
CA LEU A 127 1.32 19.50 9.99
C LEU A 127 2.52 18.85 10.68
N VAL A 128 2.58 18.90 12.01
CA VAL A 128 3.66 18.26 12.78
C VAL A 128 3.66 16.75 12.58
N PHE A 129 2.49 16.10 12.60
CA PHE A 129 2.37 14.66 12.33
C PHE A 129 3.00 14.28 10.97
N PHE A 130 2.63 14.98 9.89
CA PHE A 130 3.17 14.69 8.56
C PHE A 130 4.67 15.02 8.45
N ALA A 131 5.15 16.06 9.13
CA ALA A 131 6.57 16.38 9.17
C ALA A 131 7.38 15.27 9.87
N LEU A 132 6.87 14.73 10.98
CA LEU A 132 7.47 13.58 11.66
C LEU A 132 7.44 12.33 10.78
N ASN A 133 6.32 12.07 10.09
CA ASN A 133 6.22 10.95 9.15
C ASN A 133 7.24 11.03 8.01
N ALA A 134 7.42 12.22 7.44
CA ALA A 134 8.43 12.47 6.43
C ALA A 134 9.86 12.27 6.98
N ALA A 135 10.15 12.78 8.18
CA ALA A 135 11.45 12.62 8.81
C ALA A 135 11.80 11.13 9.04
N VAL A 136 10.86 10.32 9.54
CA VAL A 136 11.05 8.88 9.72
C VAL A 136 11.23 8.17 8.38
N SER A 137 10.46 8.55 7.36
CA SER A 137 10.59 7.96 6.01
C SER A 137 11.95 8.28 5.37
N ILE A 138 12.45 9.51 5.52
CA ILE A 138 13.79 9.93 5.07
C ILE A 138 14.85 9.15 5.86
N PHE A 139 14.68 9.00 7.17
CA PHE A 139 15.57 8.19 7.99
C PHE A 139 15.64 6.74 7.49
N ASN A 140 14.50 6.11 7.16
CA ASN A 140 14.48 4.76 6.57
C ASN A 140 15.32 4.71 5.29
N LEU A 141 15.12 5.66 4.36
CA LEU A 141 15.90 5.73 3.13
C LEU A 141 17.40 5.93 3.39
N LEU A 142 17.77 6.85 4.28
CA LEU A 142 19.16 7.11 4.62
C LEU A 142 19.83 5.90 5.26
N SER A 143 19.12 5.15 6.11
CA SER A 143 19.62 3.88 6.65
C SER A 143 19.95 2.87 5.55
N ILE A 144 19.09 2.76 4.52
CA ILE A 144 19.36 1.89 3.37
C ILE A 144 20.59 2.37 2.59
N ILE A 145 20.65 3.67 2.27
CA ILE A 145 21.79 4.27 1.54
C ILE A 145 23.10 4.03 2.30
N MET A 146 23.08 4.12 3.63
CA MET A 146 24.24 3.82 4.48
C MET A 146 24.60 2.34 4.47
N GLU A 147 23.64 1.42 4.45
CA GLU A 147 23.87 -0.03 4.40
C GLU A 147 24.52 -0.47 3.06
N ILE A 148 24.08 0.10 1.93
CA ILE A 148 24.51 -0.33 0.59
C ILE A 148 25.57 0.58 -0.05
N HIS A 149 25.90 1.70 0.60
CA HIS A 149 26.81 2.74 0.09
C HIS A 149 26.49 3.26 -1.33
N THR A 150 25.21 3.30 -1.69
CA THR A 150 24.72 3.76 -3.00
C THR A 150 23.65 4.82 -2.79
N VAL A 151 23.78 5.97 -3.48
CA VAL A 151 22.86 7.10 -3.33
C VAL A 151 21.45 6.79 -3.79
N ASN A 152 21.31 6.06 -4.90
CA ASN A 152 20.01 5.63 -5.41
C ASN A 152 19.81 4.12 -5.16
N PRO A 153 19.16 3.72 -4.05
CA PRO A 153 18.90 2.32 -3.73
C PRO A 153 17.97 1.62 -4.72
N TYR A 154 17.15 2.37 -5.48
CA TYR A 154 16.24 1.80 -6.47
C TYR A 154 16.94 1.19 -7.69
N LEU A 155 18.21 1.55 -7.92
CA LEU A 155 19.05 0.98 -8.97
C LEU A 155 20.04 -0.06 -8.44
N TYR A 156 20.00 -0.35 -7.14
CA TYR A 156 20.94 -1.25 -6.51
C TYR A 156 20.57 -2.71 -6.75
N GLN A 157 21.39 -3.39 -7.55
CA GLN A 157 21.20 -4.81 -7.90
C GLN A 157 21.99 -5.78 -7.01
N GLY A 158 22.75 -5.28 -6.04
CA GLY A 158 23.47 -6.12 -5.08
C GLY A 158 22.51 -6.79 -4.08
N GLN A 159 23.05 -7.66 -3.22
CA GLN A 159 22.29 -8.38 -2.18
C GLN A 159 21.04 -9.10 -2.72
N TYR A 160 21.17 -9.77 -3.88
CA TYR A 160 20.06 -10.45 -4.54
C TYR A 160 18.86 -9.52 -4.78
N GLN A 161 19.15 -8.26 -5.16
CA GLN A 161 18.16 -7.22 -5.46
C GLN A 161 17.22 -6.87 -4.31
N LYS A 162 17.64 -7.10 -3.04
CA LYS A 162 16.88 -6.72 -1.83
C LYS A 162 16.28 -5.32 -1.92
N TYR A 163 17.08 -4.34 -2.36
CA TYR A 163 16.65 -2.94 -2.40
C TYR A 163 16.15 -2.49 -3.77
N PHE A 164 16.62 -2.94 -4.91
CA PHE A 164 16.13 -2.59 -6.27
C PHE A 164 14.68 -2.04 -6.44
N ILE A 165 13.73 -2.84 -6.93
CA ILE A 165 12.31 -2.45 -7.01
C ILE A 165 11.68 -2.43 -5.60
N GLY A 166 12.20 -3.24 -4.68
CA GLY A 166 11.70 -3.39 -3.32
C GLY A 166 12.08 -2.28 -2.32
N THR A 167 12.83 -1.24 -2.72
CA THR A 167 13.32 -0.19 -1.80
C THR A 167 12.14 0.44 -1.07
N GLY A 168 11.05 0.68 -1.82
CA GLY A 168 9.84 1.28 -1.30
C GLY A 168 9.23 0.52 -0.13
N ASP A 169 9.34 -0.81 -0.11
CA ASP A 169 8.79 -1.70 0.94
C ASP A 169 9.42 -1.48 2.32
N TYR A 170 10.60 -0.86 2.35
CA TYR A 170 11.32 -0.50 3.56
C TYR A 170 11.01 0.93 4.06
N ILE A 171 10.25 1.73 3.30
CA ILE A 171 9.91 3.12 3.65
C ILE A 171 8.55 3.16 4.34
N ARG A 172 8.58 2.75 5.62
CA ARG A 172 7.38 2.48 6.44
C ARG A 172 6.82 3.71 7.16
N GLY A 173 7.61 4.77 7.29
CA GLY A 173 7.21 6.00 7.97
C GLY A 173 6.89 5.76 9.45
N LEU A 174 6.10 6.66 10.03
CA LEU A 174 5.80 6.71 11.46
C LEU A 174 4.92 5.54 11.96
N THR A 175 4.21 4.89 11.05
CA THR A 175 3.33 3.75 11.36
C THR A 175 4.09 2.46 11.64
N PHE A 176 5.32 2.36 11.11
CA PHE A 176 6.12 1.13 11.08
C PHE A 176 5.39 -0.07 10.43
N ASP A 177 4.35 0.20 9.64
CA ASP A 177 3.55 -0.77 8.91
C ASP A 177 4.14 -1.00 7.51
N ILE A 178 3.37 -1.58 6.59
CA ILE A 178 3.76 -1.73 5.19
C ILE A 178 3.90 -0.38 4.48
N SER A 179 4.74 -0.33 3.44
CA SER A 179 4.97 0.85 2.58
C SER A 179 3.69 1.44 2.02
N THR A 180 2.74 0.59 1.61
CA THR A 180 1.43 1.01 1.11
C THR A 180 0.63 1.82 2.14
N THR A 181 0.71 1.50 3.44
CA THR A 181 0.07 2.30 4.51
C THR A 181 0.66 3.71 4.55
N ASN A 182 1.99 3.80 4.48
CA ASN A 182 2.69 5.09 4.44
C ASN A 182 2.37 5.86 3.14
N ALA A 183 2.23 5.16 2.01
CA ALA A 183 1.83 5.74 0.73
C ALA A 183 0.46 6.41 0.85
N VAL A 184 -0.56 5.70 1.35
CA VAL A 184 -1.92 6.25 1.48
C VAL A 184 -1.94 7.46 2.43
N ILE A 185 -1.20 7.39 3.55
CA ILE A 185 -1.05 8.52 4.47
C ILE A 185 -0.50 9.74 3.73
N ASN A 186 0.62 9.60 3.02
CA ASN A 186 1.23 10.72 2.30
C ASN A 186 0.34 11.24 1.16
N ALA A 187 -0.41 10.37 0.47
CA ALA A 187 -1.40 10.80 -0.51
C ALA A 187 -2.53 11.64 0.11
N PHE A 188 -3.00 11.31 1.33
CA PHE A 188 -3.88 12.22 2.08
C PHE A 188 -3.21 13.55 2.36
N GLY A 189 -1.93 13.54 2.74
CA GLY A 189 -1.12 14.73 2.93
C GLY A 189 -1.07 15.61 1.68
N VAL A 190 -0.81 15.02 0.50
CA VAL A 190 -0.81 15.75 -0.78
C VAL A 190 -2.16 16.42 -1.02
N ILE A 191 -3.27 15.69 -0.93
CA ILE A 191 -4.63 16.23 -1.15
C ILE A 191 -4.93 17.35 -0.14
N TYR A 192 -4.67 17.10 1.14
CA TYR A 192 -4.96 18.02 2.22
C TYR A 192 -4.16 19.33 2.10
N PHE A 193 -2.84 19.26 1.93
CA PHE A 193 -1.98 20.45 1.86
C PHE A 193 -2.10 21.18 0.52
N LEU A 194 -2.45 20.50 -0.58
CA LEU A 194 -2.82 21.12 -1.85
C LEU A 194 -4.03 22.05 -1.66
N VAL A 195 -5.09 21.55 -1.02
CA VAL A 195 -6.32 22.33 -0.79
C VAL A 195 -6.08 23.46 0.22
N LYS A 196 -5.26 23.22 1.25
CA LYS A 196 -4.84 24.25 2.22
C LYS A 196 -3.77 25.22 1.71
N LYS A 197 -3.35 25.09 0.44
CA LYS A 197 -2.34 25.95 -0.21
C LYS A 197 -0.98 25.95 0.50
N HIS A 198 -0.63 24.88 1.21
CA HIS A 198 0.64 24.73 1.91
C HIS A 198 1.66 23.96 1.03
N ALA A 199 2.11 24.59 -0.05
CA ALA A 199 2.89 23.96 -1.11
C ALA A 199 4.13 23.15 -0.63
N PRO A 200 4.96 23.64 0.31
CA PRO A 200 6.13 22.87 0.76
C PRO A 200 5.76 21.51 1.35
N MET A 201 4.63 21.46 2.06
CA MET A 201 4.19 20.23 2.72
C MET A 201 3.52 19.27 1.75
N ALA A 202 2.78 19.80 0.77
CA ALA A 202 2.24 19.00 -0.32
C ALA A 202 3.37 18.32 -1.13
N LEU A 203 4.42 19.07 -1.46
CA LEU A 203 5.58 18.53 -2.19
C LEU A 203 6.40 17.55 -1.34
N LEU A 204 6.56 17.81 -0.04
CA LEU A 204 7.21 16.86 0.87
C LEU A 204 6.43 15.54 0.96
N CYS A 205 5.09 15.61 1.12
CA CYS A 205 4.24 14.42 1.11
C CYS A 205 4.33 13.69 -0.24
N MET A 206 4.35 14.42 -1.37
CA MET A 206 4.49 13.83 -2.70
C MET A 206 5.84 13.11 -2.85
N ALA A 207 6.93 13.72 -2.41
CA ALA A 207 8.25 13.09 -2.45
C ALA A 207 8.30 11.81 -1.61
N VAL A 208 7.79 11.85 -0.38
CA VAL A 208 7.74 10.67 0.49
C VAL A 208 6.83 9.58 -0.08
N LEU A 209 5.68 9.95 -0.63
CA LEU A 209 4.79 9.01 -1.32
C LEU A 209 5.52 8.27 -2.44
N LEU A 210 6.20 8.99 -3.34
CA LEU A 210 6.94 8.35 -4.45
C LEU A 210 8.04 7.42 -3.93
N LEU A 211 8.72 7.83 -2.86
CA LEU A 211 9.70 6.97 -2.18
C LEU A 211 9.08 5.70 -1.55
N THR A 212 7.77 5.58 -1.40
CA THR A 212 7.19 4.29 -0.98
C THR A 212 7.10 3.27 -2.13
N GLY A 213 7.26 3.68 -3.38
CA GLY A 213 7.19 2.81 -4.56
C GLY A 213 5.81 2.18 -4.82
N SER A 214 4.75 2.65 -4.16
CA SER A 214 3.41 2.06 -4.27
C SER A 214 2.67 2.53 -5.53
N ASN A 215 2.93 1.85 -6.65
CA ASN A 215 2.34 2.17 -7.96
C ASN A 215 0.80 2.29 -7.94
N ALA A 216 0.11 1.44 -7.16
CA ALA A 216 -1.35 1.48 -7.06
C ALA A 216 -1.87 2.77 -6.41
N VAL A 217 -1.21 3.22 -5.32
CA VAL A 217 -1.57 4.44 -4.60
C VAL A 217 -1.21 5.68 -5.44
N ASP A 218 -0.07 5.65 -6.13
CA ASP A 218 0.35 6.71 -7.05
C ASP A 218 -0.67 6.91 -8.19
N LEU A 219 -1.06 5.83 -8.87
CA LEU A 219 -2.05 5.89 -9.95
C LEU A 219 -3.41 6.42 -9.46
N MET A 220 -3.86 5.97 -8.28
CA MET A 220 -5.08 6.47 -7.67
C MET A 220 -4.98 7.98 -7.36
N LEU A 221 -3.86 8.44 -6.78
CA LEU A 221 -3.65 9.86 -6.52
C LEU A 221 -3.60 10.65 -7.82
N MET A 222 -2.92 10.18 -8.87
CA MET A 222 -2.85 10.86 -10.17
C MET A 222 -4.24 11.05 -10.78
N ALA A 223 -5.11 10.04 -10.71
CA ALA A 223 -6.49 10.15 -11.17
C ALA A 223 -7.27 11.22 -10.38
N ILE A 224 -7.09 11.29 -9.06
CA ILE A 224 -7.72 12.30 -8.20
C ILE A 224 -7.17 13.71 -8.50
N LEU A 225 -5.87 13.87 -8.68
CA LEU A 225 -5.25 15.15 -9.03
C LEU A 225 -5.72 15.64 -10.40
N LEU A 226 -5.90 14.74 -11.37
CA LEU A 226 -6.47 15.08 -12.68
C LEU A 226 -7.91 15.57 -12.55
N LEU A 227 -8.75 14.90 -11.76
CA LEU A 227 -10.12 15.35 -11.50
C LEU A 227 -10.15 16.72 -10.81
N LEU A 228 -9.27 16.94 -9.83
CA LEU A 228 -9.12 18.23 -9.15
C LEU A 228 -8.66 19.34 -10.10
N PHE A 229 -7.74 19.03 -11.02
CA PHE A 229 -7.27 19.95 -12.04
C PHE A 229 -8.40 20.44 -12.96
N ILE A 230 -9.32 19.53 -13.33
CA ILE A 230 -10.45 19.81 -14.21
C ILE A 230 -11.53 20.64 -13.48
N PHE A 231 -11.99 20.19 -12.30
CA PHE A 231 -13.30 20.63 -11.79
C PHE A 231 -13.29 21.67 -10.67
N LYS A 232 -12.24 21.80 -9.84
CA LYS A 232 -12.38 22.56 -8.57
C LYS A 232 -11.08 23.08 -7.95
N THR A 233 -10.19 23.67 -8.74
CA THR A 233 -8.89 24.20 -8.24
C THR A 233 -8.54 25.60 -8.75
N SER A 234 -7.86 26.39 -7.90
CA SER A 234 -7.30 27.70 -8.27
C SER A 234 -6.09 27.57 -9.20
N LYS A 235 -5.67 28.67 -9.84
CA LYS A 235 -4.45 28.68 -10.69
C LYS A 235 -3.22 28.14 -9.94
N ASP A 236 -3.00 28.58 -8.70
CA ASP A 236 -1.88 28.11 -7.88
C ASP A 236 -1.94 26.59 -7.60
N GLN A 237 -3.14 26.07 -7.33
CA GLN A 237 -3.35 24.64 -7.10
C GLN A 237 -3.13 23.83 -8.38
N LYS A 238 -3.57 24.34 -9.54
CA LYS A 238 -3.30 23.72 -10.84
C LYS A 238 -1.81 23.66 -11.13
N SER A 239 -1.08 24.75 -10.88
CA SER A 239 0.38 24.77 -11.00
C SER A 239 1.03 23.75 -10.06
N LEU A 240 0.58 23.67 -8.80
CA LEU A 240 1.11 22.70 -7.84
C LEU A 240 0.79 21.25 -8.25
N ILE A 241 -0.39 20.97 -8.82
CA ILE A 241 -0.74 19.66 -9.40
C ILE A 241 0.23 19.29 -10.52
N VAL A 242 0.52 20.21 -11.44
CA VAL A 242 1.48 19.98 -12.53
C VAL A 242 2.86 19.65 -11.96
N VAL A 243 3.31 20.35 -10.92
CA VAL A 243 4.58 20.04 -10.23
C VAL A 243 4.56 18.65 -9.61
N CYS A 244 3.46 18.24 -8.95
CA CYS A 244 3.33 16.87 -8.42
C CYS A 244 3.40 15.81 -9.53
N ILE A 245 2.74 16.05 -10.67
CA ILE A 245 2.81 15.14 -11.83
C ILE A 245 4.24 15.07 -12.38
N LEU A 246 4.94 16.21 -12.48
CA LEU A 246 6.35 16.24 -12.89
C LEU A 246 7.24 15.46 -11.92
N PHE A 247 7.00 15.55 -10.60
CA PHE A 247 7.70 14.75 -9.59
C PHE A 247 7.51 13.25 -9.85
N TRP A 248 6.28 12.83 -10.12
CA TRP A 248 5.97 11.44 -10.45
C TRP A 248 6.68 10.97 -11.73
N VAL A 249 6.64 11.78 -12.80
CA VAL A 249 7.35 11.50 -14.06
C VAL A 249 8.86 11.38 -13.85
N VAL A 250 9.47 12.30 -13.11
CA VAL A 250 10.91 12.26 -12.80
C VAL A 250 11.24 11.02 -11.97
N PHE A 251 10.41 10.67 -10.99
CA PHE A 251 10.62 9.48 -10.18
C PHE A 251 10.61 8.21 -11.04
N ILE A 252 9.60 8.01 -11.88
CA ILE A 252 9.54 6.84 -12.76
C ILE A 252 10.68 6.84 -13.76
N LEU A 253 11.06 7.97 -14.36
CA LEU A 253 12.08 7.96 -15.42
C LEU A 253 13.52 7.94 -14.91
N LYS A 254 13.78 8.44 -13.69
CA LYS A 254 15.15 8.66 -13.18
C LYS A 254 15.45 7.95 -11.88
N VAL A 255 14.48 7.79 -11.00
CA VAL A 255 14.69 7.17 -9.69
C VAL A 255 14.46 5.66 -9.78
N SER A 256 13.31 5.23 -10.32
CA SER A 256 12.92 3.83 -10.48
C SER A 256 12.39 3.53 -11.89
N PRO A 257 13.24 3.52 -12.93
CA PRO A 257 12.86 3.19 -14.30
C PRO A 257 12.22 1.81 -14.46
N GLN A 258 12.54 0.87 -13.58
CA GLN A 258 12.01 -0.49 -13.62
C GLN A 258 10.53 -0.56 -13.23
N ASN A 259 10.04 0.38 -12.40
CA ASN A 259 8.61 0.49 -12.09
C ASN A 259 7.77 0.79 -13.34
N ASN A 260 8.34 1.45 -14.35
CA ASN A 260 7.65 1.69 -15.62
C ASN A 260 7.29 0.38 -16.32
N GLU A 261 8.22 -0.58 -16.38
CA GLU A 261 7.96 -1.88 -17.01
C GLU A 261 6.87 -2.66 -16.28
N TYR A 262 6.86 -2.58 -14.95
CA TYR A 262 5.82 -3.19 -14.13
C TYR A 262 4.43 -2.61 -14.45
N VAL A 263 4.31 -1.27 -14.49
CA VAL A 263 3.05 -0.58 -14.82
C VAL A 263 2.58 -0.92 -16.24
N LEU A 264 3.49 -0.95 -17.22
CA LEU A 264 3.17 -1.32 -18.60
C LEU A 264 2.70 -2.77 -18.73
N LYS A 265 3.33 -3.72 -18.02
CA LYS A 265 2.87 -5.12 -17.97
C LYS A 265 1.47 -5.25 -17.38
N LEU A 266 1.18 -4.49 -16.32
CA LEU A 266 -0.13 -4.46 -15.70
C LEU A 266 -1.20 -3.92 -16.64
N TYR A 267 -0.91 -2.83 -17.35
CA TYR A 267 -1.79 -2.27 -18.36
C TYR A 267 -2.03 -3.25 -19.52
N ALA A 268 -0.95 -3.83 -20.06
CA ALA A 268 -1.03 -4.83 -21.14
C ALA A 268 -1.90 -6.04 -20.74
N LYS A 269 -1.72 -6.54 -19.51
CA LYS A 269 -2.52 -7.65 -18.95
C LYS A 269 -3.99 -7.27 -18.77
N ALA A 270 -4.29 -6.04 -18.33
CA ALA A 270 -5.65 -5.57 -18.13
C ALA A 270 -6.42 -5.35 -19.44
N PHE A 271 -5.73 -4.97 -20.51
CA PHE A 271 -6.35 -4.66 -21.81
C PHE A 271 -6.08 -5.71 -22.90
N HIS A 272 -5.58 -6.89 -22.53
CA HIS A 272 -5.24 -7.98 -23.46
C HIS A 272 -4.36 -7.53 -24.65
N HIS A 273 -3.47 -6.56 -24.42
CA HIS A 273 -2.53 -6.12 -25.44
C HIS A 273 -1.22 -6.89 -25.30
N GLU A 274 -0.77 -7.50 -26.40
CA GLU A 274 0.58 -8.07 -26.48
C GLU A 274 1.59 -6.92 -26.43
N LEU A 275 2.55 -6.99 -25.51
CA LEU A 275 3.63 -6.02 -25.45
C LEU A 275 4.52 -6.19 -26.69
N PRO A 276 4.94 -5.11 -27.36
CA PRO A 276 5.89 -5.20 -28.46
C PRO A 276 7.20 -5.84 -27.95
N ALA A 277 7.73 -6.81 -28.69
CA ALA A 277 8.99 -7.46 -28.35
C ALA A 277 10.10 -6.42 -28.19
N LYS A 278 10.85 -6.47 -27.07
CA LYS A 278 11.96 -5.54 -26.84
C LYS A 278 12.99 -5.70 -27.98
N PRO A 279 13.38 -4.63 -28.68
CA PRO A 279 14.42 -4.71 -29.70
C PRO A 279 15.75 -5.10 -29.05
N VAL A 280 16.37 -6.16 -29.54
CA VAL A 280 17.67 -6.65 -29.07
C VAL A 280 18.73 -5.63 -29.48
N VAL A 281 19.16 -4.77 -28.55
CA VAL A 281 20.24 -3.81 -28.79
C VAL A 281 21.56 -4.58 -28.85
N SER A 282 22.13 -4.71 -30.05
CA SER A 282 23.43 -5.35 -30.27
C SER A 282 24.56 -4.49 -29.68
N ILE A 283 25.06 -4.85 -28.51
CA ILE A 283 26.27 -4.24 -27.96
C ILE A 283 27.48 -4.86 -28.68
N PRO A 284 28.37 -4.07 -29.31
CA PRO A 284 29.57 -4.61 -29.92
C PRO A 284 30.45 -5.26 -28.85
N ALA A 285 30.89 -6.50 -29.12
CA ALA A 285 31.72 -7.29 -28.23
C ALA A 285 32.88 -6.46 -27.66
N ARG A 286 32.92 -6.30 -26.33
CA ARG A 286 34.08 -5.72 -25.66
C ARG A 286 35.29 -6.63 -25.92
N PRO A 287 36.40 -6.12 -26.47
CA PRO A 287 37.61 -6.91 -26.58
C PRO A 287 38.12 -7.23 -25.17
N VAL A 288 38.50 -8.49 -24.96
CA VAL A 288 39.05 -9.02 -23.71
C VAL A 288 40.46 -8.47 -23.54
N THR A 289 40.58 -7.23 -23.08
CA THR A 289 41.85 -6.64 -22.65
C THR A 289 41.73 -6.32 -21.17
N GLY A 290 42.23 -7.22 -20.30
CA GLY A 290 42.18 -6.93 -18.87
C GLY A 290 42.69 -7.96 -17.84
N SER A 291 43.27 -9.12 -18.22
CA SER A 291 44.05 -9.92 -17.25
C SER A 291 45.54 -9.71 -17.51
N LEU A 292 46.23 -9.17 -16.51
CA LEU A 292 47.67 -8.92 -16.49
C LEU A 292 48.34 -10.08 -15.74
N ASP A 293 48.23 -11.30 -16.30
CA ASP A 293 48.96 -12.45 -15.77
C ASP A 293 50.37 -12.49 -16.36
N ASN A 294 51.36 -12.22 -15.50
CA ASN A 294 52.79 -12.41 -15.74
C ASN A 294 53.15 -13.90 -15.60
N SER A 295 52.57 -14.78 -16.42
CA SER A 295 53.04 -16.16 -16.48
C SER A 295 54.37 -16.21 -17.22
N GLN A 296 55.43 -16.70 -16.57
CA GLN A 296 56.77 -16.89 -17.16
C GLN A 296 56.85 -18.05 -18.19
N ASP A 297 55.71 -18.63 -18.57
CA ASP A 297 55.64 -19.69 -19.56
C ASP A 297 55.83 -19.13 -21.00
N PRO A 298 56.90 -19.53 -21.72
CA PRO A 298 57.15 -19.07 -23.09
C PRO A 298 56.04 -19.41 -24.07
N GLU A 299 55.29 -20.50 -23.84
CA GLU A 299 54.13 -20.88 -24.65
C GLU A 299 52.97 -19.88 -24.48
N ALA A 300 52.67 -19.50 -23.24
CA ALA A 300 51.64 -18.52 -22.93
C ALA A 300 51.96 -17.14 -23.55
N GLN A 301 53.23 -16.74 -23.55
CA GLN A 301 53.66 -15.48 -24.16
C GLN A 301 53.48 -15.50 -25.69
N LYS A 302 53.79 -16.62 -26.35
CA LYS A 302 53.55 -16.80 -27.80
C LYS A 302 52.06 -16.74 -28.14
N ARG A 303 51.20 -17.40 -27.35
CA ARG A 303 49.74 -17.35 -27.53
C ARG A 303 49.20 -15.93 -27.36
N LYS A 304 49.68 -15.18 -26.37
CA LYS A 304 49.29 -13.79 -26.14
C LYS A 304 49.70 -12.87 -27.29
N ILE A 305 50.91 -13.01 -27.81
CA ILE A 305 51.38 -12.25 -28.98
C ILE A 305 50.52 -12.57 -30.21
N ALA A 306 50.23 -13.86 -30.45
CA ALA A 306 49.36 -14.27 -31.55
C ALA A 306 47.94 -13.70 -31.41
N GLN A 307 47.40 -13.68 -30.19
CA GLN A 307 46.07 -13.16 -29.92
C GLN A 307 46.01 -11.64 -30.10
N LEU A 308 46.98 -10.88 -29.59
CA LEU A 308 47.09 -9.43 -29.82
C LEU A 308 47.28 -9.09 -31.31
N TYR A 309 48.02 -9.93 -32.04
CA TYR A 309 48.20 -9.78 -33.47
C TYR A 309 46.89 -10.02 -34.24
N LEU A 310 46.17 -11.11 -33.95
CA LEU A 310 44.86 -11.39 -34.54
C LEU A 310 43.83 -10.29 -34.22
N ASP A 311 43.83 -9.77 -32.99
CA ASP A 311 42.97 -8.65 -32.59
C ASP A 311 43.32 -7.38 -33.37
N SER A 312 44.60 -7.13 -33.65
CA SER A 312 45.04 -5.99 -34.46
C SER A 312 44.57 -6.09 -35.92
N LEU A 313 44.66 -7.29 -36.51
CA LEU A 313 44.16 -7.57 -37.87
C LEU A 313 42.65 -7.43 -37.93
N TYR A 314 41.93 -7.92 -36.91
CA TYR A 314 40.48 -7.77 -36.82
C TYR A 314 40.06 -6.29 -36.76
N ARG A 315 40.76 -5.47 -35.96
CA ARG A 315 40.51 -4.02 -35.89
C ARG A 315 40.75 -3.31 -37.22
N LEU A 316 41.81 -3.67 -37.95
CA LEU A 316 42.09 -3.12 -39.27
C LEU A 316 41.01 -3.54 -40.29
N THR A 317 40.54 -4.78 -40.20
CA THR A 317 39.49 -5.32 -41.09
C THR A 317 38.14 -4.63 -40.87
N ILE A 318 37.77 -4.37 -39.61
CA ILE A 318 36.56 -3.60 -39.28
C ILE A 318 36.72 -2.14 -39.70
N LYS A 319 37.87 -1.52 -39.43
CA LYS A 319 38.13 -0.11 -39.81
C LYS A 319 38.02 0.10 -41.32
N ASN A 320 38.38 -0.90 -42.13
CA ASN A 320 38.24 -0.86 -43.58
C ASN A 320 36.81 -1.16 -44.07
N LYS A 321 35.97 -1.85 -43.28
CA LYS A 321 34.57 -2.19 -43.64
C LYS A 321 33.56 -1.08 -43.29
N THR A 322 33.89 -0.15 -42.40
CA THR A 322 32.95 0.90 -41.94
C THR A 322 32.74 2.06 -42.94
N SER A 323 33.41 2.09 -44.09
CA SER A 323 33.27 3.21 -45.06
C SER A 323 32.21 3.01 -46.16
N THR A 324 31.42 1.93 -46.13
CA THR A 324 30.36 1.73 -47.14
C THR A 324 29.04 1.38 -46.46
N ILE A 325 28.31 2.40 -46.03
CA ILE A 325 26.91 2.23 -45.61
C ILE A 325 26.08 2.11 -46.89
N THR A 326 25.78 0.87 -47.29
CA THR A 326 24.69 0.59 -48.23
C THR A 326 23.57 -0.06 -47.43
N THR A 327 22.53 0.72 -47.17
CA THR A 327 21.22 0.24 -46.75
C THR A 327 20.62 -0.60 -47.87
N THR A 328 20.58 -1.92 -47.68
CA THR A 328 19.48 -2.85 -48.05
C THR A 328 20.02 -4.27 -48.07
N ALA A 329 19.74 -5.08 -47.05
CA ALA A 329 19.55 -6.53 -47.19
C ALA A 329 19.07 -7.15 -45.87
N ALA A 330 18.23 -8.17 -46.04
CA ALA A 330 17.63 -9.04 -45.04
C ALA A 330 18.61 -9.59 -43.98
N PRO A 331 18.12 -10.01 -42.79
CA PRO A 331 18.98 -10.41 -41.69
C PRO A 331 19.70 -11.71 -42.06
N VAL A 332 21.01 -11.61 -42.26
CA VAL A 332 21.91 -12.76 -42.26
C VAL A 332 22.01 -13.25 -40.83
N GLU A 333 21.59 -14.48 -40.58
CA GLU A 333 21.93 -15.25 -39.37
C GLU A 333 23.44 -15.31 -39.25
N ASP A 334 24.02 -14.43 -38.43
CA ASP A 334 25.44 -14.47 -38.15
C ASP A 334 25.70 -14.41 -36.64
N LYS A 335 26.48 -15.41 -36.22
CA LYS A 335 27.02 -15.70 -34.88
C LYS A 335 26.03 -15.80 -33.72
N HIS A 336 26.03 -17.00 -33.12
CA HIS A 336 25.47 -17.33 -31.81
C HIS A 336 25.61 -16.17 -30.81
N PHE A 337 24.58 -15.34 -30.77
CA PHE A 337 24.30 -14.43 -29.67
C PHE A 337 24.07 -15.32 -28.46
N ILE A 338 25.00 -15.32 -27.51
CA ILE A 338 24.69 -15.76 -26.17
C ILE A 338 24.09 -14.51 -25.52
N PRO A 339 22.76 -14.45 -25.30
CA PRO A 339 22.18 -13.35 -24.55
C PRO A 339 22.97 -13.22 -23.25
N GLY A 340 23.48 -12.01 -22.98
CA GLY A 340 23.85 -11.67 -21.62
C GLY A 340 22.64 -11.98 -20.75
N PRO A 341 22.81 -12.66 -19.61
CA PRO A 341 21.67 -13.02 -18.79
C PRO A 341 20.84 -11.77 -18.53
N ASP A 342 19.53 -11.87 -18.77
CA ASP A 342 18.61 -10.82 -18.38
C ASP A 342 18.75 -10.68 -16.85
N ILE A 343 19.31 -9.57 -16.39
CA ILE A 343 19.54 -9.33 -14.96
C ILE A 343 18.21 -9.10 -14.22
N ASP A 344 17.13 -8.85 -14.97
CA ASP A 344 15.76 -8.86 -14.47
C ASP A 344 15.11 -10.26 -14.62
N SER A 345 15.88 -11.28 -15.03
CA SER A 345 15.41 -12.67 -15.08
C SER A 345 15.60 -13.38 -13.75
N LYS A 346 14.78 -14.41 -13.56
CA LYS A 346 14.66 -15.22 -12.34
C LYS A 346 15.99 -15.65 -11.69
N PRO A 347 17.07 -16.04 -12.40
CA PRO A 347 18.32 -16.47 -11.77
C PRO A 347 19.07 -15.35 -11.02
N PHE A 348 18.74 -14.08 -11.29
CA PHE A 348 19.41 -12.89 -10.73
C PHE A 348 18.54 -12.12 -9.75
N GLN A 349 17.23 -12.39 -9.77
CA GLN A 349 16.27 -11.97 -8.75
C GLN A 349 16.39 -12.91 -7.54
N HIS A 350 15.85 -12.52 -6.38
CA HIS A 350 15.93 -13.21 -5.08
C HIS A 350 16.25 -14.71 -5.16
N VAL A 351 17.19 -15.18 -4.35
CA VAL A 351 17.45 -16.62 -4.21
C VAL A 351 16.10 -17.28 -3.92
N ASP A 352 15.68 -18.21 -4.78
CA ASP A 352 14.55 -19.13 -4.60
C ASP A 352 14.79 -20.08 -3.40
N THR A 353 15.42 -19.59 -2.33
CA THR A 353 15.37 -20.19 -1.02
C THR A 353 13.92 -20.07 -0.60
N SER A 354 13.17 -21.15 -0.81
CA SER A 354 11.88 -21.40 -0.18
C SER A 354 12.00 -20.99 1.27
N THR A 355 11.51 -19.79 1.60
CA THR A 355 11.56 -19.28 2.95
C THR A 355 10.82 -20.29 3.84
N SER A 356 11.17 -20.36 5.13
CA SER A 356 10.42 -21.22 6.07
C SER A 356 8.90 -20.97 5.98
N GLU A 357 8.51 -19.75 5.63
CA GLU A 357 7.13 -19.37 5.35
C GLU A 357 6.58 -20.05 4.08
N SER A 358 7.26 -19.93 2.94
CA SER A 358 6.84 -20.59 1.69
C SER A 358 6.72 -22.11 1.86
N LEU A 359 7.68 -22.75 2.55
CA LEU A 359 7.59 -24.18 2.87
C LEU A 359 6.38 -24.50 3.76
N THR A 360 6.04 -23.64 4.71
CA THR A 360 4.85 -23.80 5.56
C THR A 360 3.57 -23.75 4.71
N LEU A 361 3.49 -22.82 3.76
CA LEU A 361 2.34 -22.72 2.85
C LEU A 361 2.25 -23.94 1.93
N LEU A 362 3.37 -24.38 1.34
CA LEU A 362 3.42 -25.55 0.47
C LEU A 362 3.04 -26.84 1.21
N ASN A 363 3.49 -26.99 2.46
CA ASN A 363 3.11 -28.12 3.33
C ASN A 363 1.63 -28.07 3.70
N PHE A 364 1.08 -26.88 3.92
CA PHE A 364 -0.35 -26.73 4.17
C PHE A 364 -1.17 -27.10 2.93
N ILE A 365 -0.75 -26.65 1.75
CA ILE A 365 -1.39 -26.98 0.47
C ILE A 365 -1.36 -28.50 0.23
N SER A 366 -0.22 -29.15 0.48
CA SER A 366 -0.10 -30.60 0.29
C SER A 366 -1.01 -31.38 1.24
N ALA A 367 -1.11 -30.95 2.50
CA ALA A 367 -1.99 -31.56 3.51
C ALA A 367 -3.49 -31.36 3.21
N HIS A 368 -3.87 -30.26 2.55
CA HIS A 368 -5.28 -29.90 2.30
C HIS A 368 -5.68 -29.96 0.82
N LYS A 369 -4.90 -30.63 -0.03
CA LYS A 369 -5.05 -30.63 -1.50
C LYS A 369 -6.47 -31.00 -1.98
N ALA A 370 -7.20 -31.84 -1.24
CA ALA A 370 -8.57 -32.22 -1.58
C ALA A 370 -9.58 -31.06 -1.43
N ASN A 371 -9.29 -30.10 -0.55
CA ASN A 371 -10.17 -28.98 -0.19
C ASN A 371 -9.73 -27.65 -0.80
N LEU A 372 -8.68 -27.65 -1.64
CA LEU A 372 -8.09 -26.46 -2.24
C LEU A 372 -8.27 -26.52 -3.77
N PRO A 373 -9.48 -26.20 -4.29
CA PRO A 373 -9.78 -26.31 -5.72
C PRO A 373 -8.83 -25.51 -6.62
N PHE A 374 -8.34 -24.37 -6.14
CA PHE A 374 -7.50 -23.44 -6.88
C PHE A 374 -6.01 -23.81 -6.78
N SER A 375 -5.48 -24.04 -5.57
CA SER A 375 -4.07 -24.41 -5.38
C SER A 375 -3.72 -25.82 -5.85
N LYS A 376 -4.70 -26.69 -6.10
CA LYS A 376 -4.48 -28.07 -6.57
C LYS A 376 -3.84 -28.13 -7.96
N ASN A 377 -4.14 -27.18 -8.85
CA ASN A 377 -3.65 -27.15 -10.23
C ASN A 377 -2.48 -26.17 -10.38
N LYS A 378 -1.26 -26.66 -10.16
CA LYS A 378 -0.04 -25.82 -10.27
C LYS A 378 0.19 -25.27 -11.67
N ASP A 379 -0.24 -25.99 -12.70
CA ASP A 379 0.02 -25.66 -14.10
C ASP A 379 -0.93 -24.60 -14.66
N GLN A 380 -2.03 -24.30 -13.95
CA GLN A 380 -2.94 -23.25 -14.35
C GLN A 380 -2.36 -21.90 -13.91
N GLN A 381 -1.78 -21.18 -14.87
CA GLN A 381 -1.36 -19.80 -14.68
C GLN A 381 -2.54 -18.88 -14.92
N GLU A 382 -3.08 -18.37 -13.81
CA GLU A 382 -4.27 -17.53 -13.85
C GLU A 382 -3.95 -16.16 -14.44
N THR A 383 -4.73 -15.78 -15.45
CA THR A 383 -4.63 -14.48 -16.10
C THR A 383 -5.36 -13.41 -15.30
N LEU A 384 -6.28 -13.77 -14.39
CA LEU A 384 -7.03 -12.81 -13.60
C LEU A 384 -6.31 -12.39 -12.31
N PRO A 385 -6.39 -11.11 -11.91
CA PRO A 385 -6.01 -10.63 -10.58
C PRO A 385 -6.75 -11.36 -9.46
N GLY A 386 -6.03 -11.73 -8.39
CA GLY A 386 -6.62 -12.42 -7.23
C GLY A 386 -7.79 -11.69 -6.59
N LYS A 387 -7.82 -10.35 -6.60
CA LYS A 387 -8.98 -9.56 -6.13
C LYS A 387 -10.27 -9.82 -6.91
N LEU A 388 -10.17 -9.99 -8.23
CA LEU A 388 -11.35 -10.25 -9.06
C LEU A 388 -11.86 -11.68 -8.84
N ILE A 389 -10.93 -12.63 -8.69
CA ILE A 389 -11.25 -14.03 -8.37
C ILE A 389 -11.96 -14.10 -7.00
N ALA A 390 -11.46 -13.35 -6.00
CA ALA A 390 -12.06 -13.25 -4.68
C ALA A 390 -13.51 -12.75 -4.73
N ILE A 391 -13.78 -11.64 -5.43
CA ILE A 391 -15.14 -11.10 -5.59
C ILE A 391 -16.06 -12.12 -6.27
N ALA A 392 -15.58 -12.81 -7.31
CA ALA A 392 -16.35 -13.84 -8.00
C ALA A 392 -16.66 -15.03 -7.08
N GLN A 393 -15.73 -15.44 -6.21
CA GLN A 393 -15.96 -16.46 -5.20
C GLN A 393 -16.99 -16.02 -4.15
N THR A 394 -16.93 -14.77 -3.69
CA THR A 394 -17.93 -14.21 -2.76
C THR A 394 -19.31 -14.19 -3.40
N GLU A 395 -19.43 -13.75 -4.64
CA GLU A 395 -20.69 -13.78 -5.38
C GLU A 395 -21.23 -15.21 -5.51
N HIS A 396 -20.38 -16.16 -5.89
CA HIS A 396 -20.75 -17.57 -6.00
C HIS A 396 -21.21 -18.14 -4.65
N PHE A 397 -20.48 -17.86 -3.57
CA PHE A 397 -20.82 -18.27 -2.20
C PHE A 397 -22.20 -17.74 -1.78
N LEU A 398 -22.50 -16.47 -2.03
CA LEU A 398 -23.79 -15.88 -1.67
C LEU A 398 -24.94 -16.45 -2.51
N LYS A 399 -24.69 -16.84 -3.77
CA LYS A 399 -25.69 -17.52 -4.62
C LYS A 399 -25.98 -18.93 -4.13
N THR A 400 -24.98 -19.67 -3.65
CA THR A 400 -25.14 -21.03 -3.13
C THR A 400 -25.67 -21.07 -1.70
N HIS A 401 -25.51 -19.99 -0.94
CA HIS A 401 -25.98 -19.85 0.45
C HIS A 401 -26.92 -18.66 0.61
N PRO A 402 -28.15 -18.71 0.07
CA PRO A 402 -29.09 -17.58 0.09
C PRO A 402 -29.42 -17.09 1.51
N GLN A 403 -29.40 -17.98 2.51
CA GLN A 403 -29.58 -17.62 3.93
C GLN A 403 -28.45 -16.71 4.47
N LYS A 404 -27.27 -16.74 3.86
CA LYS A 404 -26.11 -15.89 4.20
C LYS A 404 -26.09 -14.59 3.39
N LEU A 405 -26.98 -14.40 2.42
CA LEU A 405 -27.01 -13.22 1.56
C LEU A 405 -27.12 -11.91 2.35
N LEU A 406 -27.97 -11.90 3.38
CA LEU A 406 -28.27 -10.68 4.14
C LEU A 406 -27.19 -10.35 5.15
N THR A 407 -26.76 -11.33 5.94
CA THR A 407 -25.89 -11.11 7.09
C THR A 407 -24.47 -11.63 6.90
N GLY A 408 -24.16 -12.33 5.80
CA GLY A 408 -22.84 -12.91 5.53
C GLY A 408 -22.56 -14.14 6.38
N ASP A 409 -21.33 -14.63 6.30
CA ASP A 409 -20.93 -15.88 6.94
C ASP A 409 -20.51 -15.73 8.42
N GLY A 410 -20.36 -14.49 8.88
CA GLY A 410 -19.86 -14.17 10.21
C GLY A 410 -18.37 -13.87 10.24
N VAL A 411 -17.95 -13.26 11.34
CA VAL A 411 -16.61 -12.68 11.47
C VAL A 411 -15.54 -13.74 11.49
N GLY A 412 -14.58 -13.66 10.57
CA GLY A 412 -13.49 -14.62 10.45
C GLY A 412 -13.84 -15.93 9.75
N ASN A 413 -15.05 -16.06 9.18
CA ASN A 413 -15.45 -17.27 8.46
C ASN A 413 -15.31 -17.19 6.94
N PHE A 414 -15.05 -16.01 6.37
CA PHE A 414 -15.00 -15.87 4.91
C PHE A 414 -13.81 -15.08 4.38
N SER A 415 -13.62 -13.82 4.81
CA SER A 415 -12.62 -12.93 4.22
C SER A 415 -12.23 -11.83 5.20
N SER A 416 -11.22 -12.09 6.04
CA SER A 416 -10.65 -11.07 6.92
C SER A 416 -9.27 -11.44 7.43
N LYS A 417 -8.54 -10.45 7.93
CA LYS A 417 -7.29 -10.68 8.66
C LYS A 417 -7.45 -11.58 9.87
N THR A 418 -8.59 -11.47 10.54
CA THR A 418 -8.90 -12.30 11.70
C THR A 418 -8.96 -13.77 11.27
N ALA A 419 -9.58 -14.08 10.12
CA ALA A 419 -9.58 -15.41 9.54
C ALA A 419 -8.15 -15.90 9.26
N PHE A 420 -7.34 -15.09 8.57
CA PHE A 420 -5.95 -15.44 8.29
C PHE A 420 -5.11 -15.69 9.54
N ARG A 421 -5.26 -14.88 10.59
CA ARG A 421 -4.59 -15.10 11.88
C ARG A 421 -5.07 -16.37 12.55
N ALA A 422 -6.37 -16.62 12.54
CA ALA A 422 -6.98 -17.77 13.19
C ALA A 422 -6.48 -19.11 12.60
N THR A 423 -5.99 -19.14 11.36
CA THR A 423 -5.36 -20.34 10.77
C THR A 423 -4.21 -20.91 11.59
N GLY A 424 -3.52 -20.06 12.38
CA GLY A 424 -2.32 -20.47 13.12
C GLY A 424 -1.07 -20.67 12.26
N LEU A 425 -1.11 -20.32 10.97
CA LEU A 425 0.00 -20.50 10.03
C LEU A 425 1.10 -19.41 10.16
N GLY A 426 0.88 -18.39 11.00
CA GLY A 426 1.89 -17.42 11.39
C GLY A 426 2.14 -16.26 10.43
N PHE A 427 1.79 -16.38 9.14
CA PHE A 427 2.05 -15.34 8.13
C PHE A 427 1.25 -14.04 8.32
N ALA A 428 0.09 -14.12 8.99
CA ALA A 428 -0.76 -12.96 9.29
C ALA A 428 -0.57 -12.41 10.72
N GLY A 429 0.46 -12.89 11.43
CA GLY A 429 0.70 -12.66 12.84
C GLY A 429 0.47 -13.92 13.68
N LYS A 430 0.87 -13.84 14.96
CA LYS A 430 0.74 -14.96 15.90
C LYS A 430 -0.70 -15.13 16.36
N TYR A 431 -1.13 -16.39 16.44
CA TYR A 431 -2.40 -16.80 17.04
C TYR A 431 -2.14 -18.05 17.90
N PRO A 432 -2.81 -18.22 19.06
CA PRO A 432 -2.57 -19.38 19.91
C PRO A 432 -2.90 -20.69 19.16
N PRO A 433 -1.94 -21.60 18.95
CA PRO A 433 -2.16 -22.79 18.11
C PRO A 433 -3.31 -23.68 18.60
N ARG A 434 -3.50 -23.78 19.93
CA ARG A 434 -4.59 -24.54 20.55
C ARG A 434 -6.00 -24.04 20.18
N PHE A 435 -6.12 -22.80 19.73
CA PHE A 435 -7.38 -22.19 19.33
C PHE A 435 -7.46 -21.96 17.82
N ALA A 436 -6.51 -22.51 17.04
CA ALA A 436 -6.53 -22.37 15.60
C ALA A 436 -7.89 -22.80 15.01
N TYR A 437 -8.35 -22.03 14.05
CA TYR A 437 -9.67 -22.15 13.45
C TYR A 437 -9.60 -21.77 11.97
N ILE A 438 -10.18 -22.62 11.13
CA ILE A 438 -10.33 -22.40 9.70
C ILE A 438 -11.74 -22.87 9.35
N SER A 439 -12.60 -21.96 8.90
CA SER A 439 -13.92 -22.33 8.36
C SER A 439 -13.75 -23.00 6.98
N GLY A 440 -14.70 -23.84 6.59
CA GLY A 440 -14.68 -24.49 5.27
C GLY A 440 -14.76 -23.50 4.11
N ASP A 441 -15.59 -22.46 4.25
CA ASP A 441 -15.78 -21.42 3.23
C ASP A 441 -14.55 -20.54 3.06
N PHE A 442 -13.86 -20.18 4.16
CA PHE A 442 -12.58 -19.48 4.09
C PHE A 442 -11.49 -20.35 3.44
N LEU A 443 -11.42 -21.63 3.84
CA LEU A 443 -10.42 -22.58 3.33
C LEU A 443 -10.51 -22.75 1.82
N THR A 444 -11.73 -22.97 1.31
CA THR A 444 -11.99 -23.26 -0.12
C THR A 444 -12.01 -21.98 -0.98
N GLY A 445 -12.26 -20.83 -0.36
CA GLY A 445 -12.30 -19.53 -1.03
C GLY A 445 -11.00 -18.74 -0.87
N HIS A 446 -11.05 -17.71 -0.01
CA HIS A 446 -10.02 -16.69 0.12
C HIS A 446 -8.64 -17.21 0.53
N LEU A 447 -8.60 -18.20 1.43
CA LEU A 447 -7.33 -18.80 1.85
C LEU A 447 -6.67 -19.52 0.68
N ASP A 448 -7.45 -20.23 -0.15
CA ASP A 448 -6.93 -20.94 -1.32
C ASP A 448 -6.36 -19.98 -2.38
N ILE A 449 -7.04 -18.86 -2.65
CA ILE A 449 -6.49 -17.81 -3.54
C ILE A 449 -5.15 -17.31 -3.00
N TYR A 450 -5.11 -16.98 -1.70
CA TYR A 450 -3.88 -16.49 -1.07
C TYR A 450 -2.76 -17.51 -1.16
N LEU A 451 -3.03 -18.77 -0.80
CA LEU A 451 -2.07 -19.87 -0.89
C LEU A 451 -1.55 -20.05 -2.31
N ASN A 452 -2.42 -19.98 -3.32
CA ASN A 452 -2.00 -20.16 -4.70
C ASN A 452 -1.05 -19.07 -5.20
N PHE A 453 -1.29 -17.81 -4.83
CA PHE A 453 -0.42 -16.71 -5.25
C PHE A 453 0.85 -16.59 -4.40
N PHE A 454 0.73 -16.74 -3.08
CA PHE A 454 1.81 -16.49 -2.12
C PHE A 454 2.69 -17.71 -1.80
N SER A 455 2.36 -18.88 -2.34
CA SER A 455 3.28 -20.04 -2.33
C SER A 455 4.17 -20.13 -3.58
N ARG A 456 3.94 -19.25 -4.56
CA ARG A 456 4.70 -19.20 -5.82
C ARG A 456 5.86 -18.18 -5.69
N ALA A 457 6.48 -17.83 -6.82
CA ALA A 457 7.57 -16.88 -6.84
C ALA A 457 7.13 -15.46 -6.45
N ASP A 458 8.04 -14.69 -5.86
CA ASP A 458 7.80 -13.35 -5.28
C ASP A 458 7.16 -12.34 -6.26
N GLY A 459 7.40 -12.48 -7.56
CA GLY A 459 6.76 -11.63 -8.58
C GLY A 459 5.22 -11.74 -8.60
N LEU A 460 4.65 -12.78 -7.99
CA LEU A 460 3.21 -12.95 -7.80
C LEU A 460 2.70 -12.39 -6.46
N HIS A 461 3.59 -12.02 -5.53
CA HIS A 461 3.25 -11.47 -4.21
C HIS A 461 2.86 -9.98 -4.28
N SER A 462 2.14 -9.60 -5.33
CA SER A 462 1.68 -8.23 -5.53
C SER A 462 0.33 -7.99 -4.85
N LEU A 463 0.10 -6.74 -4.45
CA LEU A 463 -1.16 -6.29 -3.87
C LEU A 463 -2.38 -6.58 -4.79
N VAL A 464 -2.17 -6.60 -6.10
CA VAL A 464 -3.20 -6.89 -7.12
C VAL A 464 -3.65 -8.36 -7.06
N ASN A 465 -2.74 -9.25 -6.69
CA ASN A 465 -3.00 -10.68 -6.53
C ASN A 465 -3.49 -11.05 -5.12
N SER A 466 -3.33 -10.17 -4.14
CA SER A 466 -3.90 -10.36 -2.80
C SER A 466 -5.44 -10.32 -2.87
N PRO A 467 -6.16 -11.31 -2.32
CA PRO A 467 -7.62 -11.32 -2.33
C PRO A 467 -8.24 -10.25 -1.41
N ASN A 468 -7.42 -9.55 -0.61
CA ASN A 468 -7.90 -8.68 0.46
C ASN A 468 -8.67 -7.47 -0.08
N SER A 469 -9.85 -7.21 0.48
CA SER A 469 -10.58 -5.95 0.29
C SER A 469 -11.58 -5.75 1.41
N VAL A 470 -11.77 -4.50 1.86
CA VAL A 470 -12.87 -4.14 2.75
C VAL A 470 -14.22 -4.45 2.14
N TYR A 471 -14.42 -4.20 0.84
CA TYR A 471 -15.70 -4.45 0.19
C TYR A 471 -16.05 -5.93 0.22
N ASP A 472 -15.07 -6.76 -0.09
CA ASP A 472 -15.23 -8.20 -0.08
C ASP A 472 -15.41 -8.74 1.36
N GLN A 473 -14.62 -8.26 2.32
CA GLN A 473 -14.81 -8.56 3.74
C GLN A 473 -16.23 -8.22 4.22
N LEU A 474 -16.73 -7.02 3.90
CA LEU A 474 -18.07 -6.59 4.31
C LEU A 474 -19.15 -7.46 3.67
N LEU A 475 -19.00 -7.79 2.39
CA LEU A 475 -19.97 -8.61 1.67
C LEU A 475 -19.94 -10.08 2.12
N GLY A 476 -18.75 -10.68 2.26
CA GLY A 476 -18.58 -12.08 2.65
C GLY A 476 -18.88 -12.35 4.13
N GLU A 477 -18.39 -11.51 5.05
CA GLU A 477 -18.57 -11.75 6.49
C GLU A 477 -19.84 -11.11 7.07
N TYR A 478 -20.33 -10.02 6.47
CA TYR A 478 -21.47 -9.23 7.00
C TYR A 478 -22.65 -9.09 6.02
N GLY A 479 -22.53 -9.66 4.81
CA GLY A 479 -23.61 -9.71 3.83
C GLY A 479 -23.97 -8.35 3.23
N LEU A 480 -25.09 -8.33 2.50
CA LEU A 480 -25.63 -7.11 1.91
C LEU A 480 -25.98 -6.05 2.95
N ILE A 481 -26.39 -6.45 4.16
CA ILE A 481 -26.68 -5.51 5.25
C ILE A 481 -25.38 -4.85 5.73
N GLY A 482 -24.28 -5.59 5.87
CA GLY A 482 -22.99 -5.03 6.24
C GLY A 482 -22.45 -4.03 5.22
N LEU A 483 -22.46 -4.40 3.94
CA LEU A 483 -22.06 -3.51 2.85
C LEU A 483 -22.99 -2.28 2.77
N GLY A 484 -24.30 -2.48 2.89
CA GLY A 484 -25.29 -1.40 2.93
C GLY A 484 -25.08 -0.46 4.12
N ALA A 485 -24.76 -0.99 5.29
CA ALA A 485 -24.47 -0.19 6.47
C ALA A 485 -23.22 0.68 6.28
N PHE A 486 -22.19 0.16 5.60
CA PHE A 486 -21.03 0.94 5.21
C PHE A 486 -21.40 2.08 4.24
N LEU A 487 -22.10 1.77 3.14
CA LEU A 487 -22.48 2.79 2.15
C LEU A 487 -23.38 3.89 2.76
N ILE A 488 -24.38 3.49 3.55
CA ILE A 488 -25.39 4.41 4.08
C ILE A 488 -24.89 5.15 5.32
N TYR A 489 -24.34 4.43 6.31
CA TYR A 489 -24.04 5.00 7.62
C TYR A 489 -22.57 5.38 7.82
N TYR A 490 -21.64 4.86 7.01
CA TYR A 490 -20.24 5.30 7.02
C TYR A 490 -19.99 6.36 5.96
N LEU A 491 -20.11 6.00 4.67
CA LEU A 491 -19.90 6.96 3.58
C LEU A 491 -20.97 8.06 3.60
N GLY A 492 -22.24 7.69 3.77
CA GLY A 492 -23.34 8.66 3.87
C GLY A 492 -23.21 9.62 5.05
N TYR A 493 -22.59 9.21 6.18
CA TYR A 493 -22.32 10.12 7.30
C TYR A 493 -21.40 11.27 6.88
N PHE A 494 -20.31 10.97 6.18
CA PHE A 494 -19.37 11.98 5.70
C PHE A 494 -19.88 12.75 4.48
N LEU A 495 -20.66 12.09 3.61
CA LEU A 495 -21.21 12.71 2.38
C LEU A 495 -22.47 13.55 2.62
N ARG A 496 -23.09 13.52 3.81
CA ARG A 496 -24.34 14.26 4.09
C ARG A 496 -24.26 15.74 3.71
N ASP A 497 -23.09 16.34 3.91
CA ASP A 497 -22.83 17.76 3.63
C ASP A 497 -21.84 17.93 2.45
N TYR A 498 -21.83 17.02 1.46
CA TYR A 498 -20.81 16.96 0.39
C TYR A 498 -20.57 18.28 -0.35
N LYS A 499 -21.62 19.08 -0.58
CA LYS A 499 -21.50 20.38 -1.27
C LYS A 499 -20.55 21.35 -0.56
N LYS A 500 -20.42 21.21 0.77
CA LYS A 500 -19.59 22.06 1.62
C LYS A 500 -18.19 21.49 1.83
N LEU A 501 -17.96 20.23 1.49
CA LEU A 501 -16.65 19.61 1.62
C LEU A 501 -15.69 20.21 0.59
N THR A 502 -14.48 20.52 1.05
CA THR A 502 -13.40 21.02 0.21
C THR A 502 -12.48 19.86 -0.14
N TYR A 503 -11.51 19.54 0.72
CA TYR A 503 -10.64 18.38 0.57
C TYR A 503 -11.33 17.06 0.97
N GLY A 504 -12.51 17.11 1.59
CA GLY A 504 -13.21 15.90 2.03
C GLY A 504 -13.64 14.96 0.89
N ILE A 505 -14.08 15.49 -0.26
CA ILE A 505 -14.46 14.66 -1.42
C ILE A 505 -13.26 13.89 -2.00
N PRO A 506 -12.15 14.55 -2.39
CA PRO A 506 -10.99 13.81 -2.91
C PRO A 506 -10.40 12.85 -1.86
N LEU A 507 -10.44 13.18 -0.56
CA LEU A 507 -10.06 12.21 0.48
C LEU A 507 -11.00 11.00 0.53
N LEU A 508 -12.31 11.19 0.40
CA LEU A 508 -13.29 10.08 0.32
C LEU A 508 -13.03 9.19 -0.89
N MET A 509 -12.72 9.77 -2.05
CA MET A 509 -12.35 9.02 -3.26
C MET A 509 -11.07 8.22 -3.03
N MET A 510 -10.05 8.83 -2.42
CA MET A 510 -8.80 8.17 -2.07
C MET A 510 -9.03 7.02 -1.09
N MET A 511 -9.85 7.22 -0.06
CA MET A 511 -10.15 6.17 0.92
C MET A 511 -11.00 5.04 0.32
N ALA A 512 -11.95 5.35 -0.57
CA ALA A 512 -12.74 4.34 -1.26
C ALA A 512 -11.84 3.42 -2.12
N GLY A 513 -10.87 3.99 -2.85
CA GLY A 513 -9.89 3.14 -3.55
C GLY A 513 -8.92 2.44 -2.60
N ALA A 514 -8.52 3.08 -1.49
CA ALA A 514 -7.71 2.42 -0.45
C ALA A 514 -8.42 1.17 0.10
N PHE A 515 -9.74 1.19 0.30
CA PHE A 515 -10.54 0.03 0.74
C PHE A 515 -10.52 -1.18 -0.23
N LEU A 516 -10.03 -1.02 -1.47
CA LEU A 516 -9.77 -2.15 -2.38
C LEU A 516 -8.44 -2.85 -2.08
N LEU A 517 -7.51 -2.19 -1.38
CA LEU A 517 -6.13 -2.67 -1.22
C LEU A 517 -6.01 -3.75 -0.15
N GLU A 518 -6.66 -3.56 1.00
CA GLU A 518 -6.53 -4.39 2.20
C GLU A 518 -7.86 -4.50 2.97
N TYR A 519 -7.88 -5.30 4.03
CA TYR A 519 -9.00 -5.39 4.98
C TYR A 519 -9.10 -4.18 5.91
N TRP A 520 -10.26 -4.02 6.58
CA TRP A 520 -10.56 -2.83 7.37
C TRP A 520 -9.56 -2.62 8.50
N PHE A 521 -9.19 -3.71 9.17
CA PHE A 521 -8.35 -3.68 10.35
C PHE A 521 -6.90 -3.28 10.03
N GLU A 522 -6.34 -3.75 8.92
CA GLU A 522 -5.04 -3.32 8.41
C GLU A 522 -5.04 -1.84 8.07
N GLN A 523 -6.17 -1.36 7.58
CA GLN A 523 -6.33 0.06 7.27
C GLN A 523 -6.65 0.91 8.50
N LEU A 524 -6.72 0.36 9.71
CA LEU A 524 -7.08 1.12 10.91
C LEU A 524 -6.17 2.33 11.15
N SER A 525 -4.88 2.21 10.80
CA SER A 525 -3.93 3.32 10.84
C SER A 525 -4.31 4.45 9.87
N VAL A 526 -4.75 4.10 8.67
CA VAL A 526 -5.17 5.03 7.62
C VAL A 526 -6.55 5.63 7.93
N VAL A 527 -7.50 4.78 8.34
CA VAL A 527 -8.90 5.12 8.63
C VAL A 527 -8.98 6.21 9.70
N VAL A 528 -8.25 6.10 10.81
CA VAL A 528 -8.32 7.09 11.89
C VAL A 528 -7.78 8.45 11.46
N LEU A 529 -6.71 8.48 10.66
CA LEU A 529 -6.20 9.75 10.12
C LEU A 529 -7.20 10.35 9.12
N PHE A 530 -7.75 9.53 8.23
CA PHE A 530 -8.79 9.92 7.28
C PHE A 530 -10.01 10.53 7.99
N GLU A 531 -10.54 9.84 9.00
CA GLU A 531 -11.68 10.30 9.79
C GLU A 531 -11.37 11.62 10.50
N LEU A 532 -10.16 11.80 11.04
CA LEU A 532 -9.74 13.06 11.64
C LEU A 532 -9.83 14.19 10.61
N LEU A 533 -9.24 14.01 9.43
CA LEU A 533 -9.24 15.03 8.37
C LEU A 533 -10.67 15.36 7.91
N LEU A 534 -11.54 14.36 7.74
CA LEU A 534 -12.94 14.61 7.37
C LEU A 534 -13.73 15.33 8.46
N LEU A 535 -13.55 14.95 9.72
CA LEU A 535 -14.22 15.59 10.84
C LEU A 535 -13.79 17.07 10.97
N VAL A 536 -12.52 17.37 10.73
CA VAL A 536 -12.01 18.75 10.66
C VAL A 536 -12.66 19.49 9.49
N ASN A 537 -12.74 18.88 8.30
CA ASN A 537 -13.37 19.53 7.15
C ASN A 537 -14.86 19.84 7.38
N MET A 538 -15.59 18.92 8.01
CA MET A 538 -16.99 19.13 8.39
C MET A 538 -17.14 20.25 9.42
N LYS A 539 -16.19 20.37 10.38
CA LYS A 539 -16.20 21.44 11.38
C LYS A 539 -15.99 22.82 10.72
N GLU A 540 -15.00 22.95 9.85
CA GLU A 540 -14.76 24.17 9.07
C GLU A 540 -15.96 24.58 8.22
N ALA A 541 -16.59 23.61 7.54
CA ALA A 541 -17.78 23.85 6.75
C ALA A 541 -18.98 24.34 7.59
N SER A 542 -19.03 23.97 8.87
CA SER A 542 -20.09 24.37 9.78
C SER A 542 -19.87 25.77 10.37
N SER A 543 -18.61 26.16 10.63
CA SER A 543 -18.30 27.49 11.19
C SER A 543 -18.57 28.63 10.20
N LEU A 544 -18.30 28.43 8.91
CA LEU A 544 -18.57 29.42 7.86
C LEU A 544 -20.05 29.83 7.78
N LYS A 545 -20.97 28.91 8.06
CA LYS A 545 -22.42 29.19 8.02
C LYS A 545 -22.88 30.12 9.15
N THR A 546 -22.24 30.02 10.32
CA THR A 546 -22.61 30.86 11.47
C THR A 546 -22.19 32.31 11.24
N GLU A 547 -21.08 32.55 10.54
CA GLU A 547 -20.61 33.89 10.18
C GLU A 547 -21.52 34.55 9.13
N ASP A 548 -21.95 33.82 8.09
CA ASP A 548 -22.85 34.36 7.07
C ASP A 548 -24.23 34.74 7.63
N ASN A 549 -24.75 33.97 8.58
CA ASN A 549 -26.04 34.24 9.22
C ASN A 549 -25.98 35.32 10.32
N GLY A 550 -24.79 35.67 10.83
CA GLY A 550 -24.61 36.71 11.85
C GLY A 550 -24.40 38.11 11.26
N ASN A 551 -24.15 38.20 9.94
CA ASN A 551 -23.98 39.45 9.20
C ASN A 551 -25.22 39.84 8.37
N GLN A 552 -26.33 39.10 8.51
CA GLN A 552 -27.67 39.44 8.02
C GLN A 552 -28.53 39.85 9.20
#